data_AF-A0A811G3Y5-F1
#
_entry.id   AF-A0A811G3Y5-F1
#
_cell.length_a   1.000
_cell.length_b   1.000
_cell.length_c   1.000
_cell.angle_alpha   90.00
_cell.angle_beta   90.00
_cell.angle_gamma   90.00
#
_symmetry.space_group_name_H-M   'P 1'
#
loop_
_entity.id
_entity.type
_entity.pdbx_description
1 polymer ?
#
loop_
_entity_poly.entity_id
_entity_poly.type
_entity_poly.pdbx_seq_one_letter_code
_entity_poly.pdbx_strand_id
1 'polypeptide(L)' 'MYYGEHFASVDEFYQAVDDYIFWYNNTRIQQRFKGLTPMHYRNQTLEGPNHLELNQSNFRGLVQ' A
#
# COMPACT_ATOMS: atom_id res chain seq x y z
N MET A 1 18.14 -15.54 -1.98
CA MET A 1 17.74 -15.00 -0.68
C MET A 1 17.51 -13.52 -0.81
N TYR A 2 16.25 -13.08 -0.85
CA TYR A 2 15.91 -11.67 -0.82
C TYR A 2 15.61 -11.33 0.65
N TYR A 3 16.39 -10.42 1.25
CA TYR A 3 16.31 -9.99 2.67
C TYR A 3 16.55 -11.01 3.79
N GLY A 4 17.10 -12.20 3.52
CA GLY A 4 17.51 -13.14 4.57
C GLY A 4 16.38 -13.98 5.17
N GLU A 5 15.18 -13.91 4.58
CA GLU A 5 14.07 -14.79 4.95
C GLU A 5 14.30 -16.21 4.40
N HIS A 6 14.01 -17.20 5.24
CA HIS A 6 14.09 -18.62 4.91
C HIS A 6 12.71 -19.25 5.00
N PHE A 7 12.26 -19.87 3.92
CA PHE A 7 10.99 -20.60 3.85
C PHE A 7 11.26 -22.10 3.99
N ALA A 8 10.47 -22.79 4.81
CA ALA A 8 10.55 -24.23 5.02
C ALA A 8 9.93 -25.01 3.84
N SER A 9 9.04 -24.39 3.07
CA SER A 9 8.45 -24.99 1.88
C SER A 9 8.16 -23.97 0.78
N VAL A 10 7.91 -24.48 -0.42
CA VAL A 10 7.47 -23.67 -1.57
C VAL A 10 6.09 -23.06 -1.31
N ASP A 11 5.19 -23.77 -0.64
CA ASP A 11 3.85 -23.27 -0.31
C ASP A 11 3.92 -22.09 0.67
N GLU A 12 4.81 -22.15 1.66
CA GLU A 12 5.04 -21.04 2.59
C GLU A 12 5.59 -19.80 1.85
N PHE A 13 6.47 -20.01 0.87
CA PHE A 13 6.96 -18.93 0.03
C PHE A 13 5.82 -18.28 -0.78
N TYR A 14 4.93 -19.07 -1.39
CA TYR A 14 3.78 -18.53 -2.12
C TYR A 14 2.86 -17.71 -1.20
N GLN A 15 2.56 -18.22 -0.01
CA GLN A 15 1.74 -17.50 0.95
C GLN A 15 2.38 -16.16 1.35
N ALA A 16 3.68 -16.15 1.63
CA ALA A 16 4.38 -14.92 1.97
C ALA A 16 4.38 -13.88 0.83
N VAL A 17 4.48 -14.33 -0.43
CA VAL A 17 4.37 -13.46 -1.60
C VAL A 17 2.95 -12.89 -1.72
N ASP A 18 1.92 -13.72 -1.57
CA ASP A 18 0.53 -13.28 -1.64
C ASP A 18 0.19 -12.28 -0.53
N ASP A 19 0.63 -12.54 0.69
CA ASP A 19 0.48 -11.65 1.84
C ASP A 19 1.19 -10.31 1.60
N TYR A 20 2.41 -10.35 1.06
CA TYR A 20 3.15 -9.13 0.72
C TYR A 20 2.44 -8.31 -0.36
N ILE A 21 1.94 -8.96 -1.43
CA ILE A 21 1.19 -8.29 -2.50
C ILE A 21 -0.09 -7.67 -1.94
N PHE A 22 -0.82 -8.40 -1.09
CA PHE A 22 -2.03 -7.91 -0.46
C PHE A 22 -1.74 -6.70 0.42
N TRP A 23 -0.76 -6.80 1.32
CA TRP A 23 -0.34 -5.70 2.18
C TRP A 23 0.08 -4.47 1.35
N TYR A 24 0.91 -4.66 0.33
CA TYR A 24 1.40 -3.57 -0.50
C TYR A 24 0.26 -2.83 -1.19
N ASN A 25 -0.71 -3.57 -1.74
CA ASN A 25 -1.81 -2.99 -2.50
C ASN A 25 -2.89 -2.35 -1.62
N ASN A 26 -3.21 -2.98 -0.48
CA ASN A 26 -4.40 -2.62 0.30
C ASN A 26 -4.10 -1.92 1.62
N THR A 27 -2.89 -2.07 2.17
CA THR A 27 -2.56 -1.59 3.52
C THR A 27 -1.45 -0.55 3.52
N ARG A 28 -0.45 -0.68 2.63
CA ARG A 28 0.70 0.22 2.60
C ARG A 28 0.30 1.63 2.18
N ILE A 29 0.38 2.57 3.12
CA ILE A 29 0.19 4.00 2.87
C ILE A 29 1.43 4.58 2.18
N GLN A 30 1.23 5.40 1.13
CA GLN A 30 2.33 6.05 0.43
C GLN A 30 2.17 7.57 0.42
N GLN A 31 3.23 8.30 0.79
CA GLN A 31 3.24 9.77 0.80
C GLN A 31 2.96 10.35 -0.59
N ARG A 32 3.51 9.75 -1.65
CA ARG A 32 3.23 10.16 -3.04
C ARG A 32 1.77 10.01 -3.45
N PHE A 33 1.02 9.15 -2.76
CA PHE A 33 -0.42 8.98 -2.94
C PHE A 33 -1.23 9.75 -1.89
N LYS A 34 -0.64 10.81 -1.30
CA LYS A 34 -1.28 11.69 -0.31
C LYS A 34 -1.88 10.91 0.87
N GLY A 35 -1.21 9.85 1.31
CA GLY A 35 -1.69 9.03 2.43
C GLY A 35 -2.62 7.88 2.03
N LEU A 36 -2.84 7.65 0.74
CA LEU A 36 -3.65 6.54 0.25
C LEU A 36 -2.82 5.28 0.03
N THR A 37 -3.51 4.15 0.03
CA THR A 37 -2.95 2.88 -0.42
C THR A 37 -3.00 2.80 -1.95
N PRO A 38 -2.16 1.98 -2.60
CA PRO A 38 -2.13 1.88 -4.06
C PRO A 38 -3.49 1.57 -4.69
N MET A 39 -4.29 0.67 -4.10
CA MET A 39 -5.63 0.36 -4.59
C MET A 39 -6.57 1.56 -4.50
N HIS A 40 -6.59 2.27 -3.36
CA HIS A 40 -7.43 3.46 -3.21
C HIS A 40 -7.07 4.55 -4.21
N TYR A 41 -5.78 4.79 -4.44
CA TYR A 41 -5.33 5.77 -5.43
C TYR A 41 -5.76 5.40 -6.87
N ARG A 42 -5.65 4.11 -7.23
CA ARG A 42 -6.12 3.62 -8.54
C ARG A 42 -7.63 3.80 -8.71
N ASN A 43 -8.42 3.45 -7.70
CA ASN A 43 -9.88 3.56 -7.76
C ASN A 43 -10.35 5.01 -7.91
N GLN A 44 -9.70 5.97 -7.23
CA GLN A 44 -9.97 7.41 -7.43
C GLN A 44 -9.77 7.88 -8.87
N THR A 45 -8.83 7.29 -9.60
CA THR A 45 -8.56 7.66 -11.00
C THR A 45 -9.60 7.06 -11.95
N LEU A 46 -10.19 5.92 -11.58
CA LEU A 46 -11.21 5.22 -12.36
C LEU A 46 -12.62 5.82 -12.18
N GLU A 47 -12.87 6.57 -11.12
CA GLU A 47 -14.20 7.12 -10.79
C GLU A 47 -14.54 8.46 -11.50
N GLY A 48 -13.62 9.07 -12.25
CA GLY A 48 -13.94 10.22 -13.12
C GLY A 48 -14.32 11.52 -12.38
N PRO A 49 -14.41 12.66 -13.09
CA PRO A 49 -13.89 13.93 -12.60
C PRO A 49 -14.92 14.70 -11.77
N ASN A 50 -15.20 14.29 -10.53
CA ASN A 50 -15.88 15.10 -9.51
C ASN A 50 -15.90 14.36 -8.17
N HIS A 51 -14.82 14.40 -7.37
CA HIS A 51 -14.96 14.50 -5.91
C HIS A 51 -13.62 14.87 -5.25
N LEU A 52 -13.45 16.18 -5.09
CA LEU A 52 -13.04 16.88 -3.86
C LEU A 52 -11.70 16.49 -3.22
N GLU A 53 -10.75 17.42 -3.37
CA GLU A 53 -10.04 18.12 -2.29
C GLU A 53 -10.19 17.61 -0.84
N LEU A 54 -9.89 16.34 -0.53
CA LEU A 54 -9.93 15.86 0.85
C LEU A 54 -8.79 14.89 1.13
N ASN A 55 -7.61 15.44 1.47
CA ASN A 55 -6.81 15.07 2.65
C ASN A 55 -5.47 15.83 2.67
N GLN A 56 -5.52 17.16 2.84
CA GLN A 56 -4.30 17.96 2.99
C GLN A 56 -3.78 18.06 4.45
N SER A 57 -4.40 17.36 5.41
CA SER A 57 -4.27 17.73 6.83
C SER A 57 -3.75 16.65 7.81
N ASN A 58 -3.17 15.53 7.38
CA ASN A 58 -2.80 14.44 8.34
C ASN A 58 -1.39 13.84 8.24
N PHE A 59 -0.36 14.59 7.82
CA PHE A 59 1.04 14.10 7.92
C PHE A 59 2.05 15.08 8.53
N ARG A 60 1.63 16.26 9.00
CA ARG A 60 2.56 17.26 9.58
C ARG A 60 2.90 17.01 11.06
N GLY A 61 2.95 15.76 11.52
CA GLY A 61 3.09 15.43 12.95
C GLY A 61 3.93 14.20 13.31
N LEU A 62 4.53 13.48 12.37
CA LEU A 62 5.32 12.29 12.70
C LEU A 62 6.67 12.29 11.96
N VAL A 63 7.50 13.28 12.29
CA VAL A 63 8.96 13.17 12.25
C VAL A 63 9.50 13.98 13.44
N GLN A 64 9.79 13.28 14.54
CA GLN A 64 10.83 13.65 15.51
C GLN A 64 11.86 12.53 15.46
#